data_AF-A0A3N7F857-F1
#
_entry.id   AF-A0A3N7F857-F1
#
_cell.length_a   1.000
_cell.length_b   1.000
_cell.length_c   1.000
_cell.angle_alpha   90.00
_cell.angle_beta   90.00
_cell.angle_gamma   90.00
#
_symmetry.space_group_name_H-M   'P 1'
#
loop_
_entity.id
_entity.type
_entity.pdbx_description
1 polymer ?
#
loop_
_entity_poly.entity_id
_entity_poly.type
_entity_poly.pdbx_seq_one_letter_code
_entity_poly.pdbx_strand_id
1 'polypeptide(L)'
;MKKTLLMVALATIFLAGCSKKDDLSANIVGLGGDTWTKGPIDEWISTNYTTPYNIEVKYKWDRSELGEIYKNVVPVKEELVVPIMSIIKSTWIVPYAAIKGEDFMKKYTQKQFYLAGSPSYNSNGTITLGTAEAGRKIVLLDLNTFNPANKPSVKQILHTMHHEFGHILNQNIAVVPDYQRITPSDYTATWFNIFRGAYSTNPALDKIMYEADFWGKGFITPYSRSNKDDDFVETLSTLLESGQANFDNIINNLFVYDGLYIKRNGKGVYEQNTDARAKLLKKKSIVVSYMKDSWGIDLTDLQIRTQSAIEAQSATPDFNSLLGPGKTYSTITINPQKLTGLSTKFLTAYNTANTTLQAGNPQTNKGYYIDNISLIFTAANKLTLRVNYMDPTVALGVGNNGDFDYDISNVNGVITLTYAASQPTTANYANARVIETYIPTLLAYFNSQAFNVRWVDDIVPQSKSIFGGLVKTTDATSYLFGTL
;
A
#
# COMPACT_ATOMS: atom_id res chain seq x y z
N MET A 1 9.66 -85.11 32.71
CA MET A 1 10.22 -83.85 33.24
C MET A 1 11.42 -83.30 32.42
N LYS A 2 11.50 -83.56 31.09
CA LYS A 2 12.55 -83.01 30.20
C LYS A 2 12.05 -82.00 29.16
N LYS A 3 10.73 -81.82 29.02
CA LYS A 3 10.14 -80.86 28.06
C LYS A 3 9.85 -79.49 28.67
N THR A 4 9.71 -79.41 30.00
CA THR A 4 9.43 -78.14 30.70
C THR A 4 10.70 -77.31 30.96
N LEU A 5 11.90 -77.90 30.87
CA LEU A 5 13.17 -77.16 31.06
C LEU A 5 13.64 -76.46 29.77
N LEU A 6 13.19 -76.91 28.59
CA LEU A 6 13.61 -76.33 27.31
C LEU A 6 12.84 -75.03 26.97
N MET A 7 11.63 -74.85 27.52
CA MET A 7 10.82 -73.64 27.31
C MET A 7 11.28 -72.45 28.18
N VAL A 8 11.99 -72.69 29.28
CA VAL A 8 12.52 -71.62 30.15
C VAL A 8 13.86 -71.09 29.64
N ALA A 9 14.63 -71.92 28.92
CA ALA A 9 15.90 -71.52 28.30
C ALA A 9 15.73 -70.68 27.01
N LEU A 10 14.58 -70.76 26.33
CA LEU A 10 14.33 -70.00 25.10
C LEU A 10 13.67 -68.63 25.36
N ALA A 11 13.12 -68.41 26.57
CA ALA A 11 12.50 -67.14 26.96
C ALA A 11 13.50 -66.09 27.49
N THR A 12 14.74 -66.50 27.81
CA THR A 12 15.77 -65.60 28.39
C THR A 12 16.68 -64.93 27.36
N ILE A 13 16.63 -65.33 26.08
CA ILE A 13 17.46 -64.74 25.02
C ILE A 13 16.81 -63.49 24.38
N PHE A 14 15.51 -63.24 24.60
CA PHE A 14 14.81 -62.07 24.04
C PHE A 14 14.86 -60.79 24.90
N LEU A 15 15.53 -60.82 26.07
CA LEU A 15 15.67 -59.63 26.93
C LEU A 15 17.01 -58.90 26.76
N ALA A 16 17.88 -59.34 25.86
CA ALA A 16 19.01 -58.54 25.39
C ALA A 16 18.55 -57.56 24.28
N GLY A 17 17.54 -56.75 24.58
CA GLY A 17 17.27 -55.55 23.81
C GLY A 17 18.45 -54.61 23.99
N CYS A 18 19.23 -54.38 22.93
CA CYS A 18 20.14 -53.25 22.86
C CYS A 18 19.33 -51.97 23.10
N SER A 19 19.33 -51.48 24.34
CA SER A 19 19.03 -50.07 24.59
C SER A 19 20.24 -49.28 24.10
N LYS A 20 20.34 -49.13 22.78
CA LYS A 20 20.94 -47.90 22.26
C LYS A 20 19.99 -46.81 22.76
N LYS A 21 20.32 -46.22 23.90
CA LYS A 21 19.87 -44.86 24.19
C LYS A 21 20.43 -44.06 23.04
N ASP A 22 19.59 -43.75 22.07
CA ASP A 22 19.96 -42.78 21.06
C ASP A 22 20.40 -41.54 21.82
N ASP A 23 21.64 -41.14 21.58
CA ASP A 23 22.19 -39.94 22.17
C ASP A 23 21.50 -38.75 21.52
N LEU A 24 20.38 -38.33 22.11
CA LEU A 24 19.63 -37.14 21.71
C LEU A 24 20.43 -35.85 21.96
N SER A 25 21.65 -35.93 22.50
CA SER A 25 22.57 -34.79 22.61
C SER A 25 23.47 -34.62 21.38
N ALA A 26 23.44 -35.55 20.42
CA ALA A 26 24.14 -35.39 19.16
C ALA A 26 23.58 -34.19 18.38
N ASN A 27 24.44 -33.21 18.12
CA ASN A 27 24.07 -32.00 17.42
C ASN A 27 23.60 -32.37 15.99
N ILE A 28 22.33 -32.09 15.66
CA ILE A 28 21.80 -32.40 14.35
C ILE A 28 22.37 -31.37 13.36
N VAL A 29 23.43 -31.77 12.64
CA VAL A 29 24.14 -30.91 11.69
C VAL A 29 23.16 -30.35 10.67
N GLY A 30 23.10 -29.01 10.56
CA GLY A 30 22.26 -28.31 9.59
C GLY A 30 20.90 -27.84 10.10
N LEU A 31 20.53 -28.10 11.35
CA LEU A 31 19.33 -27.52 11.97
C LEU A 31 19.60 -26.19 12.73
N GLY A 32 20.84 -25.73 12.79
CA GLY A 32 21.21 -24.48 13.47
C GLY A 32 21.37 -24.63 14.99
N GLY A 33 21.45 -23.51 15.71
CA GLY A 33 21.76 -23.50 17.15
C GLY A 33 23.25 -23.61 17.48
N ASP A 34 24.10 -23.43 16.47
CA ASP A 34 25.56 -23.46 16.62
C ASP A 34 26.05 -22.29 17.48
N THR A 35 27.14 -22.50 18.23
CA THR A 35 27.85 -21.42 18.91
C THR A 35 28.84 -20.75 17.95
N TRP A 36 28.89 -19.41 17.95
CA TRP A 36 29.86 -18.65 17.16
C TRP A 36 30.63 -17.66 18.03
N THR A 37 31.80 -17.26 17.56
CA THR A 37 32.54 -16.14 18.15
C THR A 37 31.82 -14.84 17.79
N LYS A 38 31.51 -14.02 18.80
CA LYS A 38 30.89 -12.71 18.59
C LYS A 38 31.72 -11.87 17.62
N GLY A 39 31.05 -11.30 16.63
CA GLY A 39 31.65 -10.44 15.62
C GLY A 39 31.01 -9.06 15.55
N PRO A 40 31.34 -8.27 14.51
CA PRO A 40 30.85 -6.90 14.36
C PRO A 40 29.33 -6.76 14.31
N ILE A 41 28.61 -7.74 13.75
CA ILE A 41 27.14 -7.76 13.71
C ILE A 41 26.57 -7.88 15.13
N ASP A 42 27.13 -8.76 15.97
CA ASP A 42 26.70 -8.96 17.36
C ASP A 42 26.92 -7.69 18.20
N GLU A 43 28.07 -7.03 18.03
CA GLU A 43 28.37 -5.76 18.70
C GLU A 43 27.43 -4.65 18.27
N TRP A 44 27.12 -4.56 16.98
CA TRP A 44 26.18 -3.59 16.45
C TRP A 44 24.76 -3.82 17.00
N ILE A 45 24.29 -5.07 17.02
CA ILE A 45 23.00 -5.45 17.61
C ILE A 45 22.97 -5.11 19.10
N SER A 46 24.02 -5.47 19.83
CA SER A 46 24.13 -5.19 21.27
C SER A 46 23.99 -3.68 21.56
N THR A 47 24.68 -2.86 20.78
CA THR A 47 24.69 -1.40 20.92
C THR A 47 23.35 -0.77 20.52
N ASN A 48 22.72 -1.28 19.46
CA ASN A 48 21.57 -0.60 18.84
C ASN A 48 20.21 -1.13 19.28
N TYR A 49 20.15 -2.36 19.80
CA TYR A 49 18.93 -3.09 20.12
C TYR A 49 18.93 -3.65 21.54
N THR A 50 19.93 -4.47 21.88
CA THR A 50 19.88 -5.23 23.14
C THR A 50 20.07 -4.33 24.36
N THR A 51 21.13 -3.52 24.37
CA THR A 51 21.40 -2.59 25.48
C THR A 51 20.33 -1.50 25.62
N PRO A 52 19.93 -0.77 24.55
CA PRO A 52 18.96 0.31 24.70
C PRO A 52 17.51 -0.15 24.90
N TYR A 53 17.11 -1.30 24.35
CA TYR A 53 15.69 -1.70 24.28
C TYR A 53 15.37 -3.08 24.87
N ASN A 54 16.39 -3.82 25.32
CA ASN A 54 16.25 -5.22 25.76
C ASN A 54 15.63 -6.10 24.67
N ILE A 55 16.10 -5.89 23.42
CA ILE A 55 15.69 -6.65 22.24
C ILE A 55 16.81 -7.61 21.85
N GLU A 56 16.50 -8.89 21.80
CA GLU A 56 17.35 -9.92 21.19
C GLU A 56 17.09 -9.97 19.68
N VAL A 57 18.13 -9.90 18.86
CA VAL A 57 18.02 -10.09 17.41
C VAL A 57 18.79 -11.35 17.03
N LYS A 58 18.05 -12.42 16.74
CA LYS A 58 18.58 -13.70 16.29
C LYS A 58 18.66 -13.71 14.77
N TYR A 59 19.88 -13.65 14.24
CA TYR A 59 20.17 -13.72 12.81
C TYR A 59 20.92 -14.98 12.39
N LYS A 60 21.59 -15.63 13.36
CA LYS A 60 22.19 -16.94 13.14
C LYS A 60 21.10 -17.98 12.99
N TRP A 61 21.33 -18.92 12.08
CA TRP A 61 20.36 -19.94 11.74
C TRP A 61 20.05 -20.82 12.96
N ASP A 62 18.76 -20.91 13.28
CA ASP A 62 18.24 -21.77 14.33
C ASP A 62 16.84 -22.23 13.93
N ARG A 63 16.75 -23.45 13.41
CA ARG A 63 15.49 -23.97 12.87
C ARG A 63 14.40 -24.12 13.93
N SER A 64 14.80 -24.24 15.21
CA SER A 64 13.87 -24.35 16.33
C SER A 64 13.05 -23.07 16.55
N GLU A 65 13.54 -21.93 16.04
CA GLU A 65 12.85 -20.64 16.13
C GLU A 65 11.67 -20.50 15.15
N LEU A 66 11.42 -21.50 14.31
CA LEU A 66 10.32 -21.48 13.35
C LEU A 66 9.31 -22.59 13.69
N GLY A 67 8.13 -22.21 14.15
CA GLY A 67 7.10 -23.16 14.63
C GLY A 67 6.63 -24.21 13.61
N GLU A 68 6.76 -23.94 12.31
CA GLU A 68 6.28 -24.84 11.25
C GLU A 68 7.41 -25.69 10.67
N ILE A 69 7.75 -26.79 11.32
CA ILE A 69 8.90 -27.69 11.01
C ILE A 69 8.99 -28.20 9.55
N TYR A 70 7.90 -28.17 8.81
CA TYR A 70 7.79 -28.69 7.44
C TYR A 70 8.02 -27.63 6.35
N LYS A 71 8.24 -26.36 6.72
CA LYS A 71 8.48 -25.29 5.76
C LYS A 71 9.96 -25.08 5.48
N ASN A 72 10.29 -24.93 4.19
CA ASN A 72 11.64 -24.65 3.70
C ASN A 72 11.93 -23.16 3.83
N VAL A 73 12.55 -22.78 4.95
CA VAL A 73 13.05 -21.44 5.18
C VAL A 73 14.58 -21.48 5.15
N VAL A 74 15.22 -20.45 4.59
CA VAL A 74 16.69 -20.34 4.53
C VAL A 74 17.21 -19.23 5.47
N PRO A 75 18.49 -19.29 5.89
CA PRO A 75 19.09 -18.23 6.70
C PRO A 75 19.09 -16.88 5.99
N VAL A 76 19.00 -15.80 6.78
CA VAL A 76 19.25 -14.45 6.28
C VAL A 76 20.73 -14.29 5.91
N LYS A 77 21.00 -13.57 4.82
CA LYS A 77 22.34 -13.13 4.44
C LYS A 77 22.88 -12.16 5.49
N GLU A 78 24.03 -12.46 6.08
CA GLU A 78 24.59 -11.68 7.20
C GLU A 78 24.84 -10.21 6.80
N GLU A 79 25.23 -9.96 5.55
CA GLU A 79 25.45 -8.62 5.03
C GLU A 79 24.18 -7.75 4.99
N LEU A 80 22.99 -8.36 5.06
CA LEU A 80 21.70 -7.65 5.06
C LEU A 80 21.19 -7.36 6.48
N VAL A 81 21.73 -8.01 7.52
CA VAL A 81 21.24 -7.90 8.90
C VAL A 81 21.30 -6.46 9.40
N VAL A 82 22.47 -5.83 9.34
CA VAL A 82 22.66 -4.44 9.80
C VAL A 82 21.83 -3.45 8.97
N PRO A 83 21.83 -3.49 7.62
CA PRO A 83 20.95 -2.64 6.82
C PRO A 83 19.46 -2.73 7.17
N ILE A 84 18.91 -3.95 7.28
CA ILE A 84 17.49 -4.17 7.58
C ILE A 84 17.15 -3.62 8.97
N MET A 85 17.95 -3.99 9.98
CA MET A 85 17.71 -3.55 11.34
C MET A 85 17.94 -2.04 11.49
N SER A 86 18.90 -1.44 10.80
CA SER A 86 19.09 0.01 10.80
C SER A 86 17.85 0.76 10.30
N ILE A 87 17.22 0.24 9.24
CA ILE A 87 15.96 0.79 8.71
C ILE A 87 14.85 0.65 9.74
N ILE A 88 14.61 -0.56 10.26
CA ILE A 88 13.56 -0.80 11.26
C ILE A 88 13.72 0.14 12.46
N LYS A 89 14.94 0.29 12.99
CA LYS A 89 15.20 1.24 14.08
C LYS A 89 14.83 2.66 13.70
N SER A 90 15.26 3.11 12.52
CA SER A 90 15.11 4.50 12.07
C SER A 90 13.66 4.86 11.71
N THR A 91 12.89 3.90 11.17
CA THR A 91 11.53 4.14 10.66
C THR A 91 10.43 3.68 11.62
N TRP A 92 10.74 2.88 12.64
CA TRP A 92 9.79 2.43 13.65
C TRP A 92 10.17 2.87 15.06
N ILE A 93 11.32 2.45 15.60
CA ILE A 93 11.67 2.74 17.01
C ILE A 93 11.83 4.24 17.26
N VAL A 94 12.62 4.91 16.41
CA VAL A 94 12.96 6.33 16.57
C VAL A 94 11.71 7.24 16.55
N PRO A 95 10.75 7.09 15.60
CA PRO A 95 9.51 7.87 15.62
C PRO A 95 8.70 7.74 16.92
N TYR A 96 8.54 6.53 17.45
CA TYR A 96 7.82 6.33 18.71
C TYR A 96 8.58 6.88 19.92
N ALA A 97 9.89 6.64 19.99
CA ALA A 97 10.75 7.17 21.05
C ALA A 97 10.77 8.71 21.07
N ALA A 98 10.69 9.36 19.90
CA ALA A 98 10.61 10.82 19.82
C ALA A 98 9.33 11.40 20.43
N ILE A 99 8.23 10.64 20.44
CA ILE A 99 6.93 11.08 20.99
C ILE A 99 6.78 10.68 22.47
N LYS A 100 7.17 9.44 22.81
CA LYS A 100 6.89 8.84 24.12
C LYS A 100 8.11 8.65 25.01
N GLY A 101 9.30 8.94 24.50
CA GLY A 101 10.58 8.64 25.16
C GLY A 101 11.00 7.18 25.00
N GLU A 102 12.29 6.93 25.25
CA GLU A 102 12.90 5.60 25.09
C GLU A 102 12.30 4.53 26.00
N ASP A 103 11.85 4.92 27.20
CA ASP A 103 11.29 3.99 28.18
C ASP A 103 9.98 3.36 27.73
N PHE A 104 9.22 4.07 26.89
CA PHE A 104 8.04 3.51 26.24
C PHE A 104 8.41 2.34 25.32
N MET A 105 9.42 2.54 24.47
CA MET A 105 9.90 1.50 23.58
C MET A 105 10.50 0.32 24.36
N LYS A 106 11.35 0.57 25.37
CA LYS A 106 11.89 -0.48 26.25
C LYS A 106 10.80 -1.34 26.87
N LYS A 107 9.70 -0.72 27.32
CA LYS A 107 8.61 -1.42 28.00
C LYS A 107 7.80 -2.27 27.03
N TYR A 108 7.29 -1.67 25.95
CA TYR A 108 6.25 -2.28 25.12
C TYR A 108 6.76 -2.95 23.84
N THR A 109 8.01 -2.74 23.42
CA THR A 109 8.56 -3.42 22.23
C THR A 109 8.63 -4.93 22.40
N GLN A 110 8.52 -5.66 21.30
CA GLN A 110 8.86 -7.08 21.19
C GLN A 110 10.27 -7.32 21.73
N LYS A 111 10.47 -8.44 22.45
CA LYS A 111 11.76 -8.76 23.09
C LYS A 111 12.68 -9.60 22.23
N GLN A 112 12.16 -10.18 21.14
CA GLN A 112 12.97 -10.99 20.24
C GLN A 112 12.57 -10.77 18.78
N PHE A 113 13.57 -10.68 17.91
CA PHE A 113 13.46 -10.74 16.46
C PHE A 113 14.17 -11.98 15.97
N TYR A 114 13.52 -12.78 15.12
CA TYR A 114 14.18 -13.86 14.38
C TYR A 114 14.19 -13.51 12.89
N LEU A 115 15.38 -13.47 12.29
CA LEU A 115 15.59 -13.01 10.91
C LEU A 115 15.77 -14.21 9.98
N ALA A 116 14.94 -14.30 8.94
CA ALA A 116 14.94 -15.39 7.99
C ALA A 116 14.98 -14.89 6.54
N GLY A 117 15.74 -15.58 5.69
CA GLY A 117 16.10 -15.12 4.36
C GLY A 117 15.03 -15.36 3.28
N SER A 118 14.17 -16.36 3.44
CA SER A 118 13.12 -16.70 2.46
C SER A 118 11.72 -16.53 3.04
N PRO A 119 10.70 -16.37 2.18
CA PRO A 119 9.30 -16.38 2.63
C PRO A 119 8.91 -17.73 3.22
N SER A 120 7.87 -17.73 4.07
CA SER A 120 7.20 -18.94 4.54
C SER A 120 5.83 -19.05 3.85
N TYR A 121 5.63 -20.09 3.04
CA TYR A 121 4.38 -20.32 2.32
C TYR A 121 3.41 -21.15 3.17
N ASN A 122 2.20 -20.65 3.38
CA ASN A 122 1.12 -21.38 4.02
C ASN A 122 0.47 -22.38 3.05
N SER A 123 -0.15 -23.43 3.58
CA SER A 123 -0.86 -24.45 2.78
C SER A 123 -2.01 -23.88 1.95
N ASN A 124 -2.54 -22.70 2.33
CA ASN A 124 -3.56 -21.95 1.60
C ASN A 124 -2.99 -20.97 0.55
N GLY A 125 -1.69 -21.01 0.25
CA GLY A 125 -1.05 -20.15 -0.75
C GLY A 125 -0.77 -18.72 -0.29
N THR A 126 -1.09 -18.36 0.96
CA THR A 126 -0.67 -17.07 1.54
C THR A 126 0.80 -17.12 1.96
N ILE A 127 1.45 -15.96 1.98
CA ILE A 127 2.82 -15.81 2.45
C ILE A 127 2.77 -15.24 3.86
N THR A 128 3.42 -15.92 4.79
CA THR A 128 3.73 -15.39 6.11
C THR A 128 5.01 -14.57 5.97
N LEU A 129 4.91 -13.26 6.20
CA LEU A 129 6.04 -12.31 6.13
C LEU A 129 6.56 -11.94 7.52
N GLY A 130 5.72 -12.19 8.53
CA GLY A 130 6.13 -12.33 9.90
C GLY A 130 5.04 -12.96 10.75
N THR A 131 5.44 -13.48 11.91
CA THR A 131 4.52 -13.99 12.94
C THR A 131 4.95 -13.44 14.28
N ALA A 132 3.97 -13.10 15.13
CA ALA A 132 4.23 -12.89 16.55
C ALA A 132 3.81 -14.09 17.39
N GLU A 133 4.78 -14.69 18.10
CA GLU A 133 4.47 -15.69 19.13
C GLU A 133 4.22 -14.96 20.46
N ALA A 134 2.95 -14.97 20.89
CA ALA A 134 2.49 -14.40 22.16
C ALA A 134 2.92 -12.93 22.42
N GLY A 135 3.03 -12.13 21.36
CA GLY A 135 3.43 -10.72 21.43
C GLY A 135 4.88 -10.45 21.87
N ARG A 136 5.70 -11.49 22.09
CA ARG A 136 7.08 -11.35 22.59
C ARG A 136 8.11 -11.42 21.49
N LYS A 137 7.90 -12.28 20.50
CA LYS A 137 8.84 -12.57 19.43
C LYS A 137 8.21 -12.21 18.09
N ILE A 138 8.97 -11.57 17.21
CA ILE A 138 8.59 -11.37 15.82
C ILE A 138 9.55 -12.13 14.91
N VAL A 139 9.00 -12.90 13.99
CA VAL A 139 9.76 -13.51 12.89
C VAL A 139 9.68 -12.58 11.69
N LEU A 140 10.80 -12.23 11.06
CA LEU A 140 10.84 -11.46 9.81
C LEU A 140 11.36 -12.36 8.69
N LEU A 141 10.54 -12.54 7.66
CA LEU A 141 10.80 -13.48 6.55
C LEU A 141 11.10 -12.72 5.24
N ASP A 142 11.60 -13.45 4.25
CA ASP A 142 11.94 -12.93 2.91
C ASP A 142 13.01 -11.82 2.90
N LEU A 143 13.91 -11.85 3.87
CA LEU A 143 14.91 -10.78 4.02
C LEU A 143 16.02 -10.81 2.96
N ASN A 144 16.23 -11.93 2.26
CA ASN A 144 17.26 -12.01 1.21
C ASN A 144 16.85 -11.32 -0.09
N THR A 145 15.57 -11.00 -0.26
CA THR A 145 15.04 -10.21 -1.38
C THR A 145 14.81 -8.75 -0.99
N PHE A 146 14.98 -8.41 0.29
CA PHE A 146 14.78 -7.05 0.78
C PHE A 146 15.78 -6.08 0.16
N ASN A 147 15.25 -5.01 -0.42
CA ASN A 147 16.04 -3.92 -0.94
C ASN A 147 15.73 -2.64 -0.13
N PRO A 148 16.70 -2.09 0.62
CA PRO A 148 16.52 -0.87 1.40
C PRO A 148 16.21 0.37 0.54
N ALA A 149 16.58 0.37 -0.74
CA ALA A 149 16.23 1.44 -1.68
C ALA A 149 14.82 1.27 -2.26
N ASN A 150 14.18 0.11 -2.09
CA ASN A 150 12.83 -0.16 -2.55
C ASN A 150 11.83 0.23 -1.46
N LYS A 151 11.23 1.42 -1.60
CA LYS A 151 10.24 1.97 -0.67
C LYS A 151 9.06 1.02 -0.39
N PRO A 152 8.43 0.38 -1.40
CA PRO A 152 7.46 -0.69 -1.16
C PRO A 152 7.93 -1.79 -0.20
N SER A 153 9.17 -2.29 -0.36
CA SER A 153 9.72 -3.32 0.55
C SER A 153 9.89 -2.81 1.98
N VAL A 154 10.31 -1.55 2.16
CA VAL A 154 10.43 -0.91 3.49
C VAL A 154 9.06 -0.74 4.14
N LYS A 155 8.08 -0.26 3.39
CA LYS A 155 6.68 -0.12 3.84
C LYS A 155 6.08 -1.45 4.28
N GLN A 156 6.36 -2.53 3.56
CA GLN A 156 5.85 -3.87 3.88
C GLN A 156 6.38 -4.39 5.22
N ILE A 157 7.68 -4.23 5.52
CA ILE A 157 8.22 -4.58 6.84
C ILE A 157 7.58 -3.70 7.93
N LEU A 158 7.45 -2.40 7.68
CA LEU A 158 6.86 -1.48 8.66
C LEU A 158 5.40 -1.76 8.94
N HIS A 159 4.63 -2.18 7.93
CA HIS A 159 3.26 -2.65 8.11
C HIS A 159 3.22 -3.75 9.16
N THR A 160 4.05 -4.79 9.03
CA THR A 160 4.16 -5.89 10.00
C THR A 160 4.62 -5.39 11.37
N MET A 161 5.64 -4.53 11.43
CA MET A 161 6.14 -3.98 12.71
C MET A 161 5.06 -3.21 13.47
N HIS A 162 4.35 -2.32 12.78
CA HIS A 162 3.26 -1.53 13.37
C HIS A 162 2.05 -2.39 13.73
N HIS A 163 1.73 -3.39 12.91
CA HIS A 163 0.65 -4.34 13.16
C HIS A 163 0.87 -5.08 14.50
N GLU A 164 2.03 -5.73 14.64
CA GLU A 164 2.35 -6.51 15.83
C GLU A 164 2.52 -5.63 17.07
N PHE A 165 3.10 -4.44 16.91
CA PHE A 165 3.20 -3.49 18.01
C PHE A 165 1.81 -3.01 18.46
N GLY A 166 0.89 -2.76 17.51
CA GLY A 166 -0.50 -2.43 17.79
C GLY A 166 -1.20 -3.49 18.64
N HIS A 167 -0.95 -4.78 18.36
CA HIS A 167 -1.46 -5.88 19.18
C HIS A 167 -0.95 -5.80 20.63
N ILE A 168 0.33 -5.52 20.83
CA ILE A 168 0.90 -5.36 22.19
C ILE A 168 0.25 -4.19 22.92
N LEU A 169 0.03 -3.06 22.24
CA LEU A 169 -0.69 -1.93 22.83
C LEU A 169 -2.09 -2.36 23.26
N ASN A 170 -2.86 -3.00 22.37
CA ASN A 170 -4.22 -3.44 22.65
C ASN A 170 -4.33 -4.46 23.79
N GLN A 171 -3.31 -5.32 23.97
CA GLN A 171 -3.22 -6.26 25.09
C GLN A 171 -2.97 -5.56 26.44
N ASN A 172 -2.28 -4.41 26.44
CA ASN A 172 -1.99 -3.66 27.65
C ASN A 172 -3.12 -2.69 28.04
N ILE A 173 -3.77 -2.08 27.05
CA ILE A 173 -4.95 -1.23 27.25
C ILE A 173 -5.97 -1.63 26.19
N ALA A 174 -7.11 -2.17 26.61
CA ALA A 174 -8.11 -2.67 25.68
C ALA A 174 -8.67 -1.55 24.78
N VAL A 175 -8.85 -1.86 23.50
CA VAL A 175 -9.56 -1.00 22.54
C VAL A 175 -11.03 -0.90 22.94
N VAL A 176 -11.64 0.26 22.66
CA VAL A 176 -13.06 0.48 22.95
C VAL A 176 -13.96 -0.54 22.21
N PRO A 177 -14.97 -1.13 22.88
CA PRO A 177 -15.85 -2.14 22.27
C PRO A 177 -16.65 -1.65 21.05
N ASP A 178 -16.70 -0.34 20.78
CA ASP A 178 -17.38 0.22 19.63
C ASP A 178 -16.69 -0.10 18.30
N TYR A 179 -15.38 -0.38 18.30
CA TYR A 179 -14.66 -0.68 17.06
C TYR A 179 -15.21 -1.93 16.36
N GLN A 180 -15.35 -3.03 17.11
CA GLN A 180 -15.89 -4.30 16.60
C GLN A 180 -17.36 -4.22 16.16
N ARG A 181 -18.10 -3.17 16.55
CA ARG A 181 -19.51 -2.98 16.17
C ARG A 181 -19.68 -2.33 14.80
N ILE A 182 -18.59 -1.88 14.16
CA ILE A 182 -18.65 -1.19 12.86
C ILE A 182 -18.87 -2.19 11.71
N THR A 183 -18.21 -3.35 11.75
CA THR A 183 -18.27 -4.39 10.70
C THR A 183 -18.46 -5.82 11.25
N PRO A 184 -19.37 -6.06 12.21
CA PRO A 184 -19.42 -7.33 12.95
C PRO A 184 -19.78 -8.54 12.06
N SER A 185 -20.58 -8.34 11.02
CA SER A 185 -21.10 -9.39 10.14
C SER A 185 -20.13 -9.84 9.04
N ASP A 186 -19.09 -9.05 8.77
CA ASP A 186 -18.26 -9.22 7.56
C ASP A 186 -16.85 -9.80 7.85
N TYR A 187 -16.57 -10.11 9.12
CA TYR A 187 -15.42 -10.90 9.52
C TYR A 187 -15.51 -12.33 8.99
N THR A 188 -14.39 -12.86 8.50
CA THR A 188 -14.33 -14.20 7.91
C THR A 188 -12.97 -14.86 8.08
N ALA A 189 -12.99 -16.17 8.36
CA ALA A 189 -11.79 -17.00 8.36
C ALA A 189 -11.18 -17.16 6.96
N THR A 190 -11.93 -16.88 5.90
CA THR A 190 -11.50 -16.97 4.50
C THR A 190 -11.12 -15.61 3.93
N TRP A 191 -10.59 -14.70 4.75
CA TRP A 191 -10.17 -13.35 4.35
C TRP A 191 -9.13 -13.35 3.21
N PHE A 192 -8.41 -14.45 3.02
CA PHE A 192 -7.42 -14.63 1.95
C PHE A 192 -8.03 -15.06 0.62
N ASN A 193 -9.31 -15.47 0.58
CA ASN A 193 -10.05 -15.77 -0.64
C ASN A 193 -10.49 -14.46 -1.32
N ILE A 194 -9.53 -13.58 -1.55
CA ILE A 194 -9.72 -12.32 -2.27
C ILE A 194 -9.45 -12.51 -3.76
N PHE A 195 -10.18 -11.75 -4.56
CA PHE A 195 -9.83 -11.54 -5.96
C PHE A 195 -8.52 -10.73 -6.03
N ARG A 196 -7.40 -11.40 -6.28
CA ARG A 196 -6.06 -10.78 -6.46
C ARG A 196 -5.74 -10.46 -7.92
N GLY A 197 -6.75 -10.20 -8.74
CA GLY A 197 -6.59 -9.93 -10.18
C GLY A 197 -5.84 -10.97 -11.02
N ALA A 198 -5.42 -12.08 -10.41
CA ALA A 198 -4.60 -13.10 -11.05
C ALA A 198 -5.40 -14.09 -11.92
N TYR A 199 -6.73 -13.92 -11.99
CA TYR A 199 -7.64 -14.88 -12.64
C TYR A 199 -8.52 -14.25 -13.73
N SER A 200 -8.37 -12.96 -14.02
CA SER A 200 -9.20 -12.25 -15.00
C SER A 200 -8.35 -11.69 -16.14
N THR A 201 -8.92 -11.68 -17.34
CA THR A 201 -8.36 -10.98 -18.51
C THR A 201 -8.73 -9.49 -18.52
N ASN A 202 -9.45 -9.01 -17.51
CA ASN A 202 -9.94 -7.63 -17.41
C ASN A 202 -9.51 -6.97 -16.09
N PRO A 203 -8.40 -6.20 -16.11
CA PRO A 203 -7.88 -5.49 -14.93
C PRO A 203 -8.88 -4.52 -14.29
N ALA A 204 -9.85 -3.98 -15.05
CA ALA A 204 -10.87 -3.09 -14.51
C ALA A 204 -11.85 -3.85 -13.61
N LEU A 205 -12.26 -5.07 -13.99
CA LEU A 205 -13.09 -5.92 -13.12
C LEU A 205 -12.34 -6.31 -11.86
N ASP A 206 -11.06 -6.63 -11.96
CA ASP A 206 -10.27 -7.02 -10.79
C ASP A 206 -10.21 -5.91 -9.76
N LYS A 207 -9.99 -4.67 -10.22
CA LYS A 207 -10.05 -3.50 -9.36
C LYS A 207 -11.41 -3.34 -8.69
N ILE A 208 -12.51 -3.46 -9.44
CA ILE A 208 -13.87 -3.33 -8.90
C ILE A 208 -14.14 -4.41 -7.84
N MET A 209 -13.77 -5.65 -8.11
CA MET A 209 -13.95 -6.77 -7.17
C MET A 209 -13.09 -6.59 -5.93
N TYR A 210 -11.87 -6.08 -6.09
CA TYR A 210 -10.98 -5.75 -4.99
C TYR A 210 -11.57 -4.64 -4.11
N GLU A 211 -12.02 -3.53 -4.71
CA GLU A 211 -12.69 -2.44 -4.00
C GLU A 211 -13.96 -2.92 -3.30
N ALA A 212 -14.78 -3.76 -3.93
CA ALA A 212 -16.03 -4.25 -3.35
C ALA A 212 -15.82 -5.28 -2.22
N ASP A 213 -14.77 -6.09 -2.26
CA ASP A 213 -14.66 -7.23 -1.35
C ASP A 213 -14.30 -6.84 0.09
N PHE A 214 -13.47 -5.81 0.28
CA PHE A 214 -13.07 -5.40 1.63
C PHE A 214 -13.19 -3.90 1.85
N TRP A 215 -12.70 -3.03 0.96
CA TRP A 215 -12.88 -1.59 1.13
C TRP A 215 -14.36 -1.20 1.12
N GLY A 216 -15.16 -1.77 0.21
CA GLY A 216 -16.59 -1.57 0.05
C GLY A 216 -17.44 -2.15 1.19
N LYS A 217 -16.82 -2.95 2.07
CA LYS A 217 -17.42 -3.46 3.33
C LYS A 217 -16.88 -2.73 4.57
N GLY A 218 -15.96 -1.78 4.40
CA GLY A 218 -15.42 -0.96 5.47
C GLY A 218 -14.14 -1.50 6.12
N PHE A 219 -13.32 -2.27 5.41
CA PHE A 219 -12.03 -2.81 5.89
C PHE A 219 -10.87 -2.18 5.12
N ILE A 220 -9.76 -1.84 5.78
CA ILE A 220 -8.66 -1.11 5.11
C ILE A 220 -7.74 -2.03 4.30
N THR A 221 -7.64 -3.30 4.69
CA THR A 221 -6.91 -4.37 4.00
C THR A 221 -7.77 -5.63 3.94
N PRO A 222 -7.43 -6.60 3.07
CA PRO A 222 -8.03 -7.92 3.11
C PRO A 222 -7.89 -8.61 4.48
N TYR A 223 -6.71 -8.50 5.10
CA TYR A 223 -6.43 -9.16 6.38
C TYR A 223 -7.24 -8.57 7.53
N SER A 224 -7.64 -7.30 7.44
CA SER A 224 -8.57 -6.66 8.40
C SER A 224 -9.89 -7.42 8.56
N ARG A 225 -10.25 -8.31 7.62
CA ARG A 225 -11.46 -9.14 7.70
C ARG A 225 -11.28 -10.39 8.56
N SER A 226 -10.07 -10.74 8.99
CA SER A 226 -9.84 -11.97 9.76
C SER A 226 -10.60 -11.96 11.09
N ASN A 227 -10.50 -10.86 11.85
CA ASN A 227 -11.15 -10.62 13.12
C ASN A 227 -11.04 -9.15 13.53
N LYS A 228 -11.73 -8.78 14.61
CA LYS A 228 -11.77 -7.40 15.14
C LYS A 228 -10.43 -6.83 15.58
N ASP A 229 -9.51 -7.67 16.05
CA ASP A 229 -8.25 -7.23 16.64
C ASP A 229 -7.27 -6.90 15.51
N ASP A 230 -7.20 -7.75 14.48
CA ASP A 230 -6.45 -7.51 13.25
C ASP A 230 -6.99 -6.30 12.48
N ASP A 231 -8.32 -6.14 12.38
CA ASP A 231 -8.95 -4.97 11.75
C ASP A 231 -8.48 -3.63 12.32
N PHE A 232 -8.35 -3.58 13.65
CA PHE A 232 -7.85 -2.39 14.34
C PHE A 232 -6.39 -2.11 13.97
N VAL A 233 -5.53 -3.13 14.11
CA VAL A 233 -4.09 -2.94 13.94
C VAL A 233 -3.71 -2.78 12.47
N GLU A 234 -4.46 -3.35 11.53
CA GLU A 234 -4.32 -3.08 10.10
C GLU A 234 -4.68 -1.62 9.77
N THR A 235 -5.73 -1.08 10.38
CA THR A 235 -6.06 0.34 10.24
C THR A 235 -4.94 1.23 10.79
N LEU A 236 -4.41 0.89 11.96
CA LEU A 236 -3.27 1.62 12.54
C LEU A 236 -2.01 1.52 11.66
N SER A 237 -1.63 0.30 11.26
CA SER A 237 -0.41 0.06 10.49
C SER A 237 -0.47 0.73 9.12
N THR A 238 -1.58 0.58 8.38
CA THR A 238 -1.77 1.24 7.07
C THR A 238 -1.74 2.75 7.19
N LEU A 239 -2.33 3.34 8.24
CA LEU A 239 -2.21 4.79 8.46
C LEU A 239 -0.74 5.18 8.62
N LEU A 240 0.05 4.46 9.40
CA LEU A 240 1.44 4.80 9.68
C LEU A 240 2.38 4.59 8.48
N GLU A 241 2.26 3.47 7.75
CA GLU A 241 3.18 3.13 6.65
C GLU A 241 2.78 3.75 5.30
N SER A 242 1.49 3.87 5.02
CA SER A 242 1.00 4.41 3.75
C SER A 242 0.68 5.90 3.80
N GLY A 243 0.43 6.44 4.99
CA GLY A 243 0.20 7.87 5.19
C GLY A 243 -1.24 8.32 4.92
N GLN A 244 -1.51 9.60 5.22
CA GLN A 244 -2.83 10.20 5.15
C GLN A 244 -3.38 10.25 3.72
N ALA A 245 -2.55 10.62 2.75
CA ALA A 245 -2.96 10.74 1.35
C ALA A 245 -3.43 9.40 0.77
N ASN A 246 -2.83 8.28 1.18
CA ASN A 246 -3.30 6.96 0.75
C ASN A 246 -4.69 6.63 1.31
N PHE A 247 -4.92 6.88 2.60
CA PHE A 247 -6.22 6.68 3.22
C PHE A 247 -7.29 7.54 2.54
N ASP A 248 -7.00 8.83 2.31
CA ASP A 248 -7.95 9.74 1.65
C ASP A 248 -8.21 9.34 0.19
N ASN A 249 -7.19 8.85 -0.52
CA ASN A 249 -7.34 8.31 -1.86
C ASN A 249 -8.27 7.07 -1.88
N ILE A 250 -8.14 6.15 -0.91
CA ILE A 250 -9.07 5.03 -0.75
C ILE A 250 -10.49 5.56 -0.56
N ILE A 251 -10.71 6.43 0.43
CA ILE A 251 -12.04 7.01 0.71
C ILE A 251 -12.65 7.67 -0.52
N ASN A 252 -11.89 8.49 -1.24
CA ASN A 252 -12.34 9.22 -2.42
C ASN A 252 -12.65 8.31 -3.63
N ASN A 253 -12.22 7.04 -3.59
CA ASN A 253 -12.49 6.06 -4.65
C ASN A 253 -13.57 5.03 -4.28
N LEU A 254 -14.28 5.18 -3.15
CA LEU A 254 -15.37 4.27 -2.77
C LEU A 254 -16.68 4.64 -3.44
N PHE A 255 -16.94 4.00 -4.58
CA PHE A 255 -18.13 4.18 -5.38
C PHE A 255 -19.05 2.96 -5.37
N VAL A 256 -20.30 3.18 -5.79
CA VAL A 256 -21.23 2.10 -6.13
C VAL A 256 -20.98 1.71 -7.59
N TYR A 257 -20.75 0.42 -7.82
CA TYR A 257 -20.56 -0.15 -9.16
C TYR A 257 -21.80 -0.93 -9.62
N ASP A 258 -22.11 -0.86 -10.90
CA ASP A 258 -23.06 -1.72 -11.60
C ASP A 258 -22.34 -2.30 -12.84
N GLY A 259 -22.01 -3.58 -12.75
CA GLY A 259 -21.09 -4.24 -13.67
C GLY A 259 -19.71 -3.56 -13.70
N LEU A 260 -19.28 -3.15 -14.89
CA LEU A 260 -17.97 -2.51 -15.14
C LEU A 260 -17.95 -1.01 -14.83
N TYR A 261 -19.09 -0.41 -14.48
CA TYR A 261 -19.24 1.03 -14.48
C TYR A 261 -19.62 1.55 -13.10
N ILE A 262 -19.08 2.73 -12.77
CA ILE A 262 -19.52 3.47 -11.59
C ILE A 262 -20.92 3.99 -11.86
N LYS A 263 -21.85 3.71 -10.95
CA LYS A 263 -23.22 4.19 -11.01
C LYS A 263 -23.25 5.71 -10.83
N ARG A 264 -24.16 6.38 -11.54
CA ARG A 264 -24.31 7.85 -11.55
C ARG A 264 -25.75 8.27 -11.31
N ASN A 265 -25.94 9.46 -10.77
CA ASN A 265 -27.26 10.02 -10.47
C ASN A 265 -28.02 10.59 -11.69
N GLY A 266 -27.70 10.16 -12.92
CA GLY A 266 -28.28 10.69 -14.17
C GLY A 266 -27.85 12.12 -14.53
N LYS A 267 -26.86 12.70 -13.82
CA LYS A 267 -26.26 14.01 -14.12
C LYS A 267 -24.73 13.95 -14.22
N GLY A 268 -24.20 12.77 -14.49
CA GLY A 268 -22.76 12.53 -14.56
C GLY A 268 -22.02 12.52 -13.22
N VAL A 269 -22.74 12.61 -12.09
CA VAL A 269 -22.13 12.56 -10.75
C VAL A 269 -22.09 11.12 -10.23
N TYR A 270 -20.91 10.67 -9.81
CA TYR A 270 -20.72 9.31 -9.27
C TYR A 270 -21.49 9.10 -7.96
N GLU A 271 -22.13 7.95 -7.84
CA GLU A 271 -22.75 7.50 -6.60
C GLU A 271 -21.68 6.94 -5.66
N GLN A 272 -21.54 7.57 -4.50
CA GLN A 272 -20.57 7.19 -3.47
C GLN A 272 -21.10 6.02 -2.65
N ASN A 273 -20.24 5.07 -2.28
CA ASN A 273 -20.56 4.05 -1.27
C ASN A 273 -20.46 4.69 0.13
N THR A 274 -21.52 5.38 0.53
CA THR A 274 -21.57 6.17 1.77
C THR A 274 -21.42 5.33 3.03
N ASP A 275 -21.93 4.09 3.03
CA ASP A 275 -21.78 3.14 4.14
C ASP A 275 -20.32 2.75 4.38
N ALA A 276 -19.62 2.28 3.33
CA ALA A 276 -18.21 1.92 3.42
C ALA A 276 -17.32 3.09 3.87
N ARG A 277 -17.58 4.28 3.32
CA ARG A 277 -16.89 5.51 3.70
C ARG A 277 -17.10 5.85 5.18
N ALA A 278 -18.34 5.79 5.65
CA ALA A 278 -18.67 6.07 7.05
C ALA A 278 -17.99 5.07 8.00
N LYS A 279 -17.98 3.78 7.65
CA LYS A 279 -17.31 2.73 8.42
C LYS A 279 -15.81 2.97 8.54
N LEU A 280 -15.10 3.21 7.43
CA LEU A 280 -13.65 3.46 7.46
C LEU A 280 -13.28 4.75 8.19
N LEU A 281 -14.04 5.83 7.99
CA LEU A 281 -13.83 7.09 8.71
C LEU A 281 -14.05 6.91 10.22
N LYS A 282 -15.08 6.14 10.61
CA LYS A 282 -15.34 5.82 12.02
C LYS A 282 -14.22 4.97 12.62
N LYS A 283 -13.72 3.95 11.91
CA LYS A 283 -12.57 3.13 12.32
C LYS A 283 -11.33 4.00 12.54
N LYS A 284 -10.96 4.82 11.55
CA LYS A 284 -9.85 5.78 11.67
C LYS A 284 -10.03 6.70 12.88
N SER A 285 -11.22 7.26 13.08
CA SER A 285 -11.50 8.14 14.23
C SER A 285 -11.29 7.43 15.57
N ILE A 286 -11.71 6.18 15.71
CA ILE A 286 -11.47 5.39 16.92
C ILE A 286 -9.99 5.09 17.11
N VAL A 287 -9.26 4.71 16.05
CA VAL A 287 -7.81 4.45 16.14
C VAL A 287 -7.07 5.70 16.59
N VAL A 288 -7.36 6.86 15.98
CA VAL A 288 -6.77 8.16 16.38
C VAL A 288 -7.07 8.48 17.84
N SER A 289 -8.33 8.33 18.26
CA SER A 289 -8.76 8.66 19.63
C SER A 289 -8.12 7.69 20.63
N TYR A 290 -8.08 6.39 20.34
CA TYR A 290 -7.43 5.40 21.19
C TYR A 290 -5.93 5.68 21.37
N MET A 291 -5.20 5.97 20.28
CA MET A 291 -3.77 6.28 20.37
C MET A 291 -3.53 7.54 21.22
N LYS A 292 -4.41 8.54 21.12
CA LYS A 292 -4.32 9.77 21.91
C LYS A 292 -4.70 9.56 23.37
N ASP A 293 -5.87 8.98 23.63
CA ASP A 293 -6.48 8.94 24.96
C ASP A 293 -5.85 7.85 25.84
N SER A 294 -5.54 6.68 25.27
CA SER A 294 -4.94 5.56 26.02
C SER A 294 -3.42 5.70 26.13
N TRP A 295 -2.78 6.24 25.10
CA TRP A 295 -1.32 6.22 24.99
C TRP A 295 -0.66 7.61 24.96
N GLY A 296 -1.44 8.69 24.85
CA GLY A 296 -0.90 10.04 24.71
C GLY A 296 -0.07 10.21 23.44
N ILE A 297 -0.38 9.45 22.39
CA ILE A 297 0.29 9.49 21.09
C ILE A 297 -0.61 10.26 20.13
N ASP A 298 -0.14 11.41 19.64
CA ASP A 298 -0.75 12.05 18.48
C ASP A 298 -0.41 11.21 17.24
N LEU A 299 -1.42 10.50 16.71
CA LEU A 299 -1.22 9.61 15.58
C LEU A 299 -0.81 10.36 14.31
N THR A 300 -1.22 11.62 14.15
CA THR A 300 -0.82 12.44 13.00
C THR A 300 0.66 12.82 13.10
N ASP A 301 1.16 13.21 14.29
CA ASP A 301 2.60 13.47 14.48
C ASP A 301 3.43 12.19 14.25
N LEU A 302 2.98 11.06 14.81
CA LEU A 302 3.66 9.77 14.60
C LEU A 302 3.71 9.38 13.12
N GLN A 303 2.60 9.52 12.40
CA GLN A 303 2.54 9.25 10.97
C GLN A 303 3.51 10.15 10.19
N ILE A 304 3.55 11.46 10.47
CA ILE A 304 4.47 12.40 9.81
C ILE A 304 5.94 11.99 10.04
N ARG A 305 6.31 11.63 11.27
CA ARG A 305 7.66 11.19 11.60
C ARG A 305 8.01 9.88 10.90
N THR A 306 7.10 8.91 10.90
CA THR A 306 7.28 7.64 10.19
C THR A 306 7.45 7.85 8.69
N GLN A 307 6.58 8.63 8.05
CA GLN A 307 6.68 8.92 6.62
C GLN A 307 7.97 9.67 6.27
N SER A 308 8.38 10.64 7.10
CA SER A 308 9.63 11.37 6.90
C SER A 308 10.86 10.46 7.04
N ALA A 309 10.85 9.54 8.01
CA ALA A 309 11.91 8.57 8.18
C ALA A 309 11.98 7.59 6.99
N ILE A 310 10.83 7.11 6.49
CA ILE A 310 10.76 6.28 5.28
C ILE A 310 11.35 7.04 4.08
N GLU A 311 10.99 8.30 3.89
CA GLU A 311 11.53 9.13 2.79
C GLU A 311 13.04 9.34 2.93
N ALA A 312 13.55 9.53 4.15
CA ALA A 312 14.98 9.72 4.40
C ALA A 312 15.81 8.46 4.14
N GLN A 313 15.27 7.27 4.43
CA GLN A 313 15.97 6.00 4.21
C GLN A 313 15.79 5.46 2.79
N SER A 314 14.68 5.80 2.14
CA SER A 314 14.33 5.34 0.80
C SER A 314 13.69 6.50 0.03
N ALA A 315 14.48 7.43 -0.49
CA ALA A 315 13.96 8.62 -1.17
C ALA A 315 13.10 8.26 -2.40
N THR A 316 11.97 8.94 -2.60
CA THR A 316 11.24 8.83 -3.87
C THR A 316 12.03 9.58 -4.95
N PRO A 317 12.34 8.96 -6.10
CA PRO A 317 12.99 9.67 -7.20
C PRO A 317 12.18 10.85 -7.71
N ASP A 318 12.83 11.83 -8.35
CA ASP A 318 12.12 12.98 -8.90
C ASP A 318 11.07 12.55 -9.94
N PHE A 319 9.89 13.15 -9.90
CA PHE A 319 8.75 12.74 -10.72
C PHE A 319 9.07 12.86 -12.22
N ASN A 320 9.83 13.89 -12.62
CA ASN A 320 10.28 14.07 -14.01
C ASN A 320 11.09 12.89 -14.55
N SER A 321 11.87 12.24 -13.67
CA SER A 321 12.66 11.08 -14.06
C SER A 321 11.78 9.86 -14.33
N LEU A 322 10.60 9.79 -13.70
CA LEU A 322 9.67 8.66 -13.72
C LEU A 322 8.53 8.80 -14.74
N LEU A 323 8.26 10.02 -15.23
CA LEU A 323 7.19 10.30 -16.18
C LEU A 323 7.68 10.28 -17.64
N GLY A 324 6.99 9.54 -18.51
CA GLY A 324 7.25 9.49 -19.95
C GLY A 324 6.87 8.15 -20.60
N PRO A 325 7.02 8.04 -21.93
CA PRO A 325 6.73 6.78 -22.63
C PRO A 325 7.67 5.67 -22.14
N GLY A 326 7.10 4.52 -21.77
CA GLY A 326 7.87 3.35 -21.30
C GLY A 326 8.54 3.51 -19.93
N LYS A 327 8.26 4.59 -19.20
CA LYS A 327 8.74 4.79 -17.83
C LYS A 327 7.75 4.24 -16.80
N THR A 328 8.07 4.39 -15.51
CA THR A 328 7.21 4.01 -14.38
C THR A 328 5.79 4.55 -14.53
N TYR A 329 5.67 5.81 -14.95
CA TYR A 329 4.39 6.46 -15.21
C TYR A 329 4.37 7.02 -16.63
N SER A 330 3.27 6.83 -17.34
CA SER A 330 3.06 7.40 -18.68
C SER A 330 1.79 8.23 -18.79
N THR A 331 0.96 8.20 -17.75
CA THR A 331 -0.35 8.86 -17.74
C THR A 331 -0.56 9.59 -16.42
N ILE A 332 -1.16 10.78 -16.49
CA ILE A 332 -1.74 11.46 -15.32
C ILE A 332 -3.23 11.57 -15.57
N THR A 333 -4.05 10.90 -14.76
CA THR A 333 -5.52 10.93 -14.90
C THR A 333 -6.13 11.85 -13.86
N ILE A 334 -6.84 12.87 -14.34
CA ILE A 334 -7.45 13.91 -13.53
C ILE A 334 -8.97 13.75 -13.59
N ASN A 335 -9.55 13.45 -12.44
CA ASN A 335 -10.99 13.39 -12.25
C ASN A 335 -11.39 14.25 -11.05
N PRO A 336 -12.00 15.43 -11.25
CA PRO A 336 -12.40 16.31 -10.16
C PRO A 336 -13.40 15.73 -9.17
N GLN A 337 -14.12 14.65 -9.52
CA GLN A 337 -15.01 13.93 -8.59
C GLN A 337 -14.26 12.94 -7.68
N LYS A 338 -13.00 12.61 -8.02
CA LYS A 338 -12.13 11.67 -7.28
C LYS A 338 -10.99 12.37 -6.54
N LEU A 339 -10.78 13.66 -6.80
CA LEU A 339 -9.61 14.42 -6.34
C LEU A 339 -10.06 15.66 -5.58
N THR A 340 -9.39 15.93 -4.47
CA THR A 340 -9.57 17.14 -3.65
C THR A 340 -8.29 17.96 -3.66
N GLY A 341 -8.38 19.29 -3.83
CA GLY A 341 -7.22 20.19 -3.78
C GLY A 341 -6.71 20.69 -5.14
N LEU A 342 -7.38 20.35 -6.25
CA LEU A 342 -7.12 20.93 -7.57
C LEU A 342 -7.25 22.47 -7.53
N SER A 343 -6.42 23.17 -8.30
CA SER A 343 -6.45 24.64 -8.28
C SER A 343 -7.78 25.20 -8.79
N THR A 344 -8.22 26.32 -8.23
CA THR A 344 -9.43 27.03 -8.68
C THR A 344 -9.35 27.42 -10.16
N LYS A 345 -8.17 27.77 -10.66
CA LYS A 345 -7.95 28.14 -12.07
C LYS A 345 -8.16 26.95 -13.00
N PHE A 346 -7.61 25.79 -12.67
CA PHE A 346 -7.87 24.56 -13.42
C PHE A 346 -9.34 24.15 -13.34
N LEU A 347 -9.92 24.14 -12.12
CA LEU A 347 -11.33 23.78 -11.93
C LEU A 347 -12.26 24.71 -12.70
N THR A 348 -11.94 26.01 -12.79
CA THR A 348 -12.72 26.96 -13.61
C THR A 348 -12.65 26.57 -15.09
N ALA A 349 -11.46 26.30 -15.63
CA ALA A 349 -11.31 25.89 -17.03
C ALA A 349 -12.06 24.57 -17.33
N TYR A 350 -11.92 23.58 -16.46
CA TYR A 350 -12.58 22.28 -16.55
C TYR A 350 -14.10 22.40 -16.44
N ASN A 351 -14.61 23.10 -15.42
CA ASN A 351 -16.05 23.22 -15.17
C ASN A 351 -16.73 24.04 -16.26
N THR A 352 -16.11 25.12 -16.76
CA THR A 352 -16.66 25.88 -17.90
C THR A 352 -16.76 25.02 -19.15
N ALA A 353 -15.72 24.23 -19.46
CA ALA A 353 -15.75 23.27 -20.56
C ALA A 353 -16.84 22.21 -20.36
N ASN A 354 -16.95 21.65 -19.15
CA ASN A 354 -17.95 20.64 -18.82
C ASN A 354 -19.39 21.19 -18.93
N THR A 355 -19.65 22.40 -18.41
CA THR A 355 -20.96 23.06 -18.51
C THR A 355 -21.33 23.38 -19.96
N THR A 356 -20.37 23.85 -20.75
CA THR A 356 -20.59 24.16 -22.18
C THR A 356 -20.89 22.90 -22.97
N LEU A 357 -20.16 21.81 -22.70
CA LEU A 357 -20.41 20.50 -23.30
C LEU A 357 -21.78 19.93 -22.89
N GLN A 358 -22.22 20.18 -21.65
CA GLN A 358 -23.54 19.75 -21.15
C GLN A 358 -24.69 20.53 -21.78
N ALA A 359 -24.50 21.82 -22.07
CA ALA A 359 -25.47 22.61 -22.82
C ALA A 359 -25.69 22.04 -24.24
N GLY A 360 -24.67 21.36 -24.78
CA GLY A 360 -24.79 20.52 -25.97
C GLY A 360 -24.95 21.29 -27.26
N ASN A 361 -25.16 20.52 -28.33
CA ASN A 361 -25.39 21.08 -29.66
C ASN A 361 -26.84 21.62 -29.76
N PRO A 362 -27.05 22.92 -30.07
CA PRO A 362 -28.39 23.52 -30.15
C PRO A 362 -29.29 22.89 -31.23
N GLN A 363 -28.70 22.28 -32.26
CA GLN A 363 -29.42 21.64 -33.36
C GLN A 363 -29.80 20.18 -33.09
N THR A 364 -29.03 19.43 -32.29
CA THR A 364 -29.31 18.01 -31.98
C THR A 364 -29.87 17.79 -30.57
N ASN A 365 -29.92 18.85 -29.75
CA ASN A 365 -30.37 18.86 -28.35
C ASN A 365 -29.67 17.80 -27.48
N LYS A 366 -28.44 17.44 -27.84
CA LYS A 366 -27.65 16.40 -27.17
C LYS A 366 -26.45 17.04 -26.46
N GLY A 367 -26.46 16.96 -25.13
CA GLY A 367 -25.36 17.37 -24.26
C GLY A 367 -24.49 16.19 -23.85
N TYR A 368 -23.24 16.48 -23.46
CA TYR A 368 -22.33 15.51 -22.85
C TYR A 368 -21.68 16.11 -21.60
N TYR A 369 -21.14 15.29 -20.72
CA TYR A 369 -20.30 15.76 -19.63
C TYR A 369 -18.91 15.13 -19.70
N ILE A 370 -17.92 15.82 -19.15
CA ILE A 370 -16.57 15.31 -18.98
C ILE A 370 -16.55 14.42 -17.74
N ASP A 371 -16.16 13.16 -17.91
CA ASP A 371 -15.98 12.19 -16.82
C ASP A 371 -14.63 12.40 -16.15
N ASN A 372 -13.57 12.44 -16.97
CA ASN A 372 -12.20 12.69 -16.56
C ASN A 372 -11.38 13.14 -17.77
N ILE A 373 -10.17 13.61 -17.50
CA ILE A 373 -9.16 13.82 -18.53
C ILE A 373 -7.90 13.01 -18.19
N SER A 374 -7.15 12.61 -19.20
CA SER A 374 -5.85 11.97 -19.04
C SER A 374 -4.81 12.69 -19.87
N LEU A 375 -3.66 12.97 -19.25
CA LEU A 375 -2.45 13.43 -19.93
C LEU A 375 -1.59 12.20 -20.22
N ILE A 376 -1.53 11.77 -21.48
CA ILE A 376 -0.87 10.53 -21.90
C ILE A 376 0.41 10.90 -22.66
N PHE A 377 1.57 10.55 -22.11
CA PHE A 377 2.88 10.79 -22.73
C PHE A 377 3.17 9.68 -23.74
N THR A 378 2.78 9.91 -24.99
CA THR A 378 2.84 8.92 -26.07
C THR A 378 4.22 8.83 -26.72
N ALA A 379 4.99 9.92 -26.72
CA ALA A 379 6.40 9.94 -27.12
C ALA A 379 7.17 11.00 -26.32
N ALA A 380 8.50 11.04 -26.46
CA ALA A 380 9.35 11.99 -25.72
C ALA A 380 8.96 13.46 -25.95
N ASN A 381 8.44 13.78 -27.14
CA ASN A 381 8.02 15.12 -27.56
C ASN A 381 6.51 15.21 -27.84
N LYS A 382 5.70 14.23 -27.40
CA LYS A 382 4.26 14.19 -27.67
C LYS A 382 3.45 13.80 -26.43
N LEU A 383 2.39 14.57 -26.20
CA LEU A 383 1.38 14.30 -25.19
C LEU A 383 0.01 14.30 -25.85
N THR A 384 -0.82 13.34 -25.51
CA THR A 384 -2.24 13.33 -25.86
C THR A 384 -3.04 13.71 -24.62
N LEU A 385 -3.79 14.82 -24.70
CA LEU A 385 -4.87 15.10 -23.77
C LEU A 385 -6.08 14.29 -24.23
N ARG A 386 -6.41 13.23 -23.49
CA ARG A 386 -7.65 12.49 -23.69
C ARG A 386 -8.74 13.08 -22.81
N VAL A 387 -9.84 13.51 -23.43
CA VAL A 387 -11.07 13.88 -22.74
C VAL A 387 -12.03 12.70 -22.83
N ASN A 388 -12.34 12.10 -21.68
CA ASN A 388 -13.36 11.06 -21.57
C ASN A 388 -14.69 11.74 -21.28
N TYR A 389 -15.65 11.61 -22.19
CA TYR A 389 -16.94 12.28 -22.08
C TYR A 389 -18.12 11.32 -22.32
N MET A 390 -19.24 11.59 -21.68
CA MET A 390 -20.41 10.72 -21.72
C MET A 390 -21.70 11.50 -21.91
N ASP A 391 -22.67 10.81 -22.47
CA ASP A 391 -24.05 11.28 -22.52
C ASP A 391 -24.64 11.22 -21.10
N PRO A 392 -25.21 12.31 -20.55
CA PRO A 392 -25.76 12.32 -19.19
C PRO A 392 -26.95 11.37 -19.01
N THR A 393 -27.63 10.98 -20.09
CA THR A 393 -28.72 9.99 -20.06
C THR A 393 -28.21 8.56 -19.92
N VAL A 394 -26.93 8.32 -20.20
CA VAL A 394 -26.29 7.01 -20.05
C VAL A 394 -25.89 6.85 -18.59
N ALA A 395 -26.75 6.16 -17.83
CA ALA A 395 -26.45 5.82 -16.44
C ALA A 395 -25.24 4.87 -16.31
N LEU A 396 -25.03 4.00 -17.31
CA LEU A 396 -23.99 2.97 -17.37
C LEU A 396 -23.49 2.80 -18.81
N GLY A 397 -22.17 2.77 -19.02
CA GLY A 397 -21.60 2.55 -20.34
C GLY A 397 -20.21 3.15 -20.52
N VAL A 398 -19.58 2.79 -21.63
CA VAL A 398 -18.34 3.40 -22.11
C VAL A 398 -18.63 4.77 -22.68
N GLY A 399 -17.92 5.78 -22.17
CA GLY A 399 -17.90 7.10 -22.77
C GLY A 399 -17.15 7.12 -24.11
N ASN A 400 -17.23 8.26 -24.77
CA ASN A 400 -16.40 8.56 -25.93
C ASN A 400 -15.05 9.12 -25.45
N ASN A 401 -13.99 8.79 -26.18
CA ASN A 401 -12.67 9.39 -25.96
C ASN A 401 -12.43 10.43 -27.06
N GLY A 402 -12.16 11.67 -26.66
CA GLY A 402 -11.66 12.74 -27.53
C GLY A 402 -10.17 12.94 -27.30
N ASP A 403 -9.33 12.60 -28.27
CA ASP A 403 -7.88 12.75 -28.18
C ASP A 403 -7.41 14.05 -28.85
N PHE A 404 -6.60 14.82 -28.11
CA PHE A 404 -6.04 16.10 -28.52
C PHE A 404 -4.53 16.08 -28.33
N ASP A 405 -3.77 16.06 -29.43
CA ASP A 405 -2.31 15.99 -29.37
C ASP A 405 -1.66 17.35 -29.15
N TYR A 406 -0.60 17.34 -28.34
CA TYR A 406 0.28 18.46 -28.05
C TYR A 406 1.73 18.05 -28.36
N ASP A 407 2.45 18.96 -29.00
CA ASP A 407 3.91 18.94 -29.05
C ASP A 407 4.48 19.36 -27.69
N ILE A 408 5.48 18.62 -27.21
CA ILE A 408 6.19 18.92 -25.96
C ILE A 408 7.58 19.44 -26.29
N SER A 409 7.89 20.63 -25.78
CA SER A 409 9.29 21.04 -25.56
C SER A 409 9.63 20.84 -24.09
N ASN A 410 10.79 20.26 -23.79
CA ASN A 410 11.28 20.11 -22.43
C ASN A 410 12.64 20.82 -22.29
N VAL A 411 12.68 21.86 -21.47
CA VAL A 411 13.89 22.61 -21.17
C VAL A 411 14.08 22.60 -19.66
N ASN A 412 15.15 21.94 -19.20
CA ASN A 412 15.50 21.83 -17.77
C ASN A 412 14.34 21.36 -16.86
N GLY A 413 13.53 20.39 -17.33
CA GLY A 413 12.42 19.83 -16.55
C GLY A 413 11.13 20.64 -16.60
N VAL A 414 11.12 21.76 -17.33
CA VAL A 414 9.90 22.51 -17.65
C VAL A 414 9.38 22.03 -18.99
N ILE A 415 8.14 21.53 -19.01
CA ILE A 415 7.46 21.15 -20.24
C ILE A 415 6.64 22.32 -20.76
N THR A 416 6.72 22.60 -22.07
CA THR A 416 5.80 23.51 -22.76
C THR A 416 4.93 22.69 -23.69
N LEU A 417 3.61 22.83 -23.54
CA LEU A 417 2.63 22.11 -24.36
C LEU A 417 2.11 23.04 -25.47
N THR A 418 2.31 22.66 -26.72
CA THR A 418 1.78 23.40 -27.88
C THR A 418 0.78 22.52 -28.60
N TYR A 419 -0.45 23.00 -28.76
CA TYR A 419 -1.49 22.24 -29.47
C TYR A 419 -1.02 21.90 -30.89
N ALA A 420 -1.05 20.63 -31.25
CA ALA A 420 -0.49 20.18 -32.52
C ALA A 420 -1.30 20.76 -33.69
N ALA A 421 -0.59 21.32 -34.67
CA ALA A 421 -1.20 21.95 -35.84
C ALA A 421 -2.04 20.97 -36.69
N SER A 422 -1.69 19.69 -36.65
CA SER A 422 -2.41 18.61 -37.31
C SER A 422 -2.78 17.54 -36.31
N GLN A 423 -4.08 17.21 -36.25
CA GLN A 423 -4.61 16.11 -35.45
C GLN A 423 -4.83 14.88 -36.36
N PRO A 424 -4.53 13.65 -35.89
CA PRO A 424 -4.89 12.43 -36.60
C PRO A 424 -6.39 12.31 -36.90
N THR A 425 -6.76 11.32 -37.73
CA THR A 425 -8.14 11.13 -38.18
C THR A 425 -8.84 9.90 -37.60
N THR A 426 -8.15 9.12 -36.75
CA THR A 426 -8.73 7.92 -36.13
C THR A 426 -9.90 8.28 -35.19
N ALA A 427 -10.66 7.26 -34.75
CA ALA A 427 -11.94 7.43 -34.09
C ALA A 427 -11.92 8.43 -32.90
N ASN A 428 -10.89 8.37 -32.05
CA ASN A 428 -10.80 9.28 -30.90
C ASN A 428 -10.59 10.74 -31.30
N TYR A 429 -9.88 11.01 -32.40
CA TYR A 429 -9.69 12.37 -32.90
C TYR A 429 -10.92 12.84 -33.68
N ALA A 430 -11.68 11.94 -34.30
CA ALA A 430 -13.01 12.26 -34.83
C ALA A 430 -13.96 12.69 -33.71
N ASN A 431 -13.97 11.96 -32.59
CA ASN A 431 -14.68 12.34 -31.38
C ASN A 431 -14.19 13.66 -30.78
N ALA A 432 -12.89 13.95 -30.84
CA ALA A 432 -12.31 15.22 -30.40
C ALA A 432 -12.87 16.40 -31.20
N ARG A 433 -12.90 16.30 -32.54
CA ARG A 433 -13.49 17.32 -33.42
C ARG A 433 -14.96 17.63 -33.14
N VAL A 434 -15.71 16.65 -32.62
CA VAL A 434 -17.12 16.86 -32.22
C VAL A 434 -17.22 17.77 -30.99
N ILE A 435 -16.28 17.68 -30.05
CA ILE A 435 -16.36 18.37 -28.76
C ILE A 435 -15.45 19.61 -28.67
N GLU A 436 -14.50 19.78 -29.57
CA GLU A 436 -13.45 20.81 -29.53
C GLU A 436 -14.01 22.22 -29.33
N THR A 437 -15.07 22.59 -30.05
CA THR A 437 -15.71 23.91 -29.96
C THR A 437 -16.42 24.15 -28.62
N TYR A 438 -16.71 23.09 -27.85
CA TYR A 438 -17.36 23.18 -26.54
C TYR A 438 -16.38 23.24 -25.38
N ILE A 439 -15.10 22.89 -25.60
CA ILE A 439 -14.07 22.85 -24.55
C ILE A 439 -12.90 23.84 -24.75
N PRO A 440 -13.07 25.02 -25.38
CA PRO A 440 -11.94 25.90 -25.72
C PRO A 440 -11.20 26.39 -24.46
N THR A 441 -11.90 26.56 -23.34
CA THR A 441 -11.29 26.97 -22.07
C THR A 441 -10.34 25.91 -21.52
N LEU A 442 -10.66 24.63 -21.69
CA LEU A 442 -9.83 23.53 -21.25
C LEU A 442 -8.61 23.37 -22.17
N LEU A 443 -8.78 23.50 -23.50
CA LEU A 443 -7.66 23.44 -24.44
C LEU A 443 -6.70 24.62 -24.24
N ALA A 444 -7.24 25.83 -24.06
CA ALA A 444 -6.45 27.02 -23.75
C ALA A 444 -5.71 26.94 -22.40
N TYR A 445 -6.21 26.14 -21.45
CA TYR A 445 -5.51 25.92 -20.18
C TYR A 445 -4.13 25.27 -20.39
N PHE A 446 -3.98 24.43 -21.41
CA PHE A 446 -2.74 23.73 -21.74
C PHE A 446 -1.94 24.38 -22.87
N ASN A 447 -2.62 24.91 -23.90
CA ASN A 447 -1.95 25.37 -25.12
C ASN A 447 -1.02 26.56 -24.88
N SER A 448 0.22 26.43 -25.38
CA SER A 448 1.30 27.41 -25.25
C SER A 448 1.62 27.77 -23.79
N GLN A 449 1.38 26.83 -22.86
CA GLN A 449 1.68 27.00 -21.44
C GLN A 449 2.87 26.15 -21.03
N ALA A 450 3.71 26.70 -20.16
CA ALA A 450 4.87 26.03 -19.59
C ALA A 450 4.59 25.57 -18.15
N PHE A 451 4.91 24.31 -17.84
CA PHE A 451 4.62 23.66 -16.57
C PHE A 451 5.86 23.05 -15.94
N ASN A 452 5.99 23.22 -14.62
CA ASN A 452 6.80 22.35 -13.79
C ASN A 452 6.06 21.04 -13.59
N VAL A 453 6.65 19.93 -14.04
CA VAL A 453 6.16 18.59 -13.73
C VAL A 453 6.81 18.15 -12.43
N ARG A 454 6.00 17.76 -11.44
CA ARG A 454 6.51 17.40 -10.11
C ARG A 454 5.54 16.55 -9.30
N TRP A 455 6.07 15.97 -8.23
CA TRP A 455 5.24 15.53 -7.10
C TRP A 455 4.47 16.72 -6.52
N VAL A 456 3.27 16.45 -6.01
CA VAL A 456 2.38 17.48 -5.43
C VAL A 456 2.25 17.33 -3.91
N ASP A 457 3.27 16.79 -3.25
CA ASP A 457 3.27 16.58 -1.81
C ASP A 457 3.29 17.87 -0.99
N ASP A 458 3.61 19.01 -1.61
CA ASP A 458 3.43 20.33 -1.02
C ASP A 458 1.97 20.82 -1.02
N ILE A 459 1.13 20.25 -1.91
CA ILE A 459 -0.31 20.54 -2.02
C ILE A 459 -1.11 19.48 -1.26
N VAL A 460 -0.76 18.20 -1.44
CA VAL A 460 -1.35 17.04 -0.78
C VAL A 460 -0.26 16.30 -0.01
N PRO A 461 -0.03 16.63 1.28
CA PRO A 461 1.04 16.01 2.07
C PRO A 461 1.03 14.48 2.00
N GLN A 462 2.22 13.89 1.90
CA GLN A 462 2.42 12.44 1.82
C GLN A 462 1.86 11.77 0.54
N SER A 463 1.62 12.52 -0.54
CA SER A 463 1.06 11.98 -1.79
C SER A 463 2.06 11.50 -2.84
N LYS A 464 3.37 11.48 -2.55
CA LYS A 464 4.37 10.96 -3.49
C LYS A 464 4.04 9.52 -3.87
N SER A 465 4.27 9.17 -5.13
CA SER A 465 3.88 7.90 -5.77
C SER A 465 2.36 7.65 -5.88
N ILE A 466 1.51 8.55 -5.40
CA ILE A 466 0.05 8.49 -5.55
C ILE A 466 -0.41 9.52 -6.59
N PHE A 467 0.04 10.77 -6.44
CA PHE A 467 -0.34 11.88 -7.31
C PHE A 467 0.88 12.58 -7.90
N GLY A 468 0.83 12.83 -9.20
CA GLY A 468 1.77 13.72 -9.89
C GLY A 468 1.00 14.80 -10.65
N GLY A 469 1.66 15.93 -10.89
CA GLY A 469 0.97 17.11 -11.39
C GLY A 469 1.82 18.06 -12.19
N LEU A 470 1.13 19.06 -12.73
CA LEU A 470 1.66 20.14 -13.55
C LEU A 470 1.31 21.46 -12.85
N VAL A 471 2.32 22.29 -12.61
CA VAL A 471 2.16 23.64 -12.04
C VAL A 471 2.65 24.65 -13.07
N LYS A 472 1.83 25.66 -13.43
CA LYS A 472 2.27 26.68 -14.41
C LYS A 472 3.49 27.43 -13.88
N THR A 473 4.50 27.58 -14.73
CA THR A 473 5.73 28.31 -14.38
C THR A 473 5.50 29.79 -14.13
N THR A 474 4.52 30.38 -14.82
CA THR A 474 4.15 31.78 -14.70
C THR A 474 3.24 32.08 -13.50
N ASP A 475 2.66 31.04 -12.89
CA ASP A 475 1.64 31.18 -11.86
C ASP A 475 1.50 29.90 -11.03
N ALA A 476 2.13 29.88 -9.86
CA ALA A 476 2.08 28.75 -8.93
C ALA A 476 0.67 28.43 -8.40
N THR A 477 -0.29 29.37 -8.50
CA THR A 477 -1.70 29.12 -8.11
C THR A 477 -2.51 28.42 -9.21
N SER A 478 -1.94 28.25 -10.41
CA SER A 478 -2.56 27.51 -11.51
C SER A 478 -1.89 26.15 -11.67
N TYR A 479 -2.52 25.12 -11.15
CA TYR A 479 -2.00 23.75 -11.18
C TYR A 479 -3.10 22.70 -11.28
N LEU A 480 -2.70 21.49 -11.65
CA LEU A 480 -3.52 20.29 -11.61
C LEU A 480 -2.66 19.08 -11.25
N PHE A 481 -3.30 18.04 -10.75
CA PHE A 481 -2.66 16.76 -10.51
C PHE A 481 -3.67 15.63 -10.71
N GLY A 482 -3.16 14.41 -10.81
CA GLY A 482 -3.98 13.24 -11.00
C GLY A 482 -3.33 11.98 -10.48
N THR A 483 -4.09 10.88 -10.52
CA THR A 483 -3.59 9.54 -10.27
C THR A 483 -2.67 9.10 -11.41
N LEU A 484 -1.58 8.42 -11.06
CA LEU A 484 -0.52 8.00 -11.99
C LEU A 484 -0.69 6.59 -12.57
#